data_AF-A0A1Z2SID9-F1
#
_entry.id   AF-A0A1Z2SID9-F1
#
_cell.length_a   1.000
_cell.length_b   1.000
_cell.length_c   1.000
_cell.angle_alpha   90.00
_cell.angle_beta   90.00
_cell.angle_gamma   90.00
#
_symmetry.space_group_name_H-M   'P 1'
#
loop_
_entity.id
_entity.type
_entity.pdbx_description
1 polymer ?
#
loop_
_entity_poly.entity_id
_entity_poly.type
_entity_poly.pdbx_seq_one_letter_code
_entity_poly.pdbx_strand_id
1 'polypeptide(L)'
;MRLFFILFFLAASVNAYTCDDSNAVQFQSNYLIKSVYKNDNLTKEKKVWNYFVFPNGDLMLIKQDICFMKEFYIDYYYSLSSDRKTVLNNYKNILNQLLQSELLTIRHGDLYSYLSKKIQGKKLDKKFILEKSKRDDTVDSYFNLNENNEPSIYKYSIKSYIGIGGL
;
A
#
# COMPACT_ATOMS: atom_id res chain seq x y z
N MET A 1 32.61 46.63 19.30
CA MET A 1 32.20 45.23 19.57
C MET A 1 30.79 44.97 19.06
N ARG A 2 30.60 44.73 17.76
CA ARG A 2 29.34 44.21 17.19
C ARG A 2 29.64 43.49 15.89
N LEU A 3 30.16 42.27 15.98
CA LEU A 3 30.40 41.44 14.80
C LEU A 3 30.61 39.97 15.23
N PHE A 4 29.63 39.37 15.89
CA PHE A 4 29.69 37.94 16.24
C PHE A 4 28.29 37.37 16.48
N PHE A 5 27.39 37.43 15.49
CA PHE A 5 26.09 36.73 15.57
C PHE A 5 25.48 36.37 14.20
N ILE A 6 26.31 36.02 13.19
CA ILE A 6 25.78 35.56 11.87
C ILE A 6 26.51 34.31 11.36
N LEU A 7 27.00 33.43 12.25
CA LEU A 7 27.73 32.21 11.81
C LEU A 7 27.18 30.89 12.35
N PHE A 8 26.05 30.89 13.07
CA PHE A 8 25.45 29.66 13.58
C PHE A 8 24.29 29.08 12.76
N PHE A 9 23.96 29.65 11.59
CA PHE A 9 22.86 29.15 10.75
C PHE A 9 23.28 28.33 9.52
N LEU A 10 24.57 28.09 9.30
CA LEU A 10 25.07 27.45 8.07
C LEU A 10 25.46 25.96 8.21
N ALA A 11 25.21 25.33 9.36
CA ALA A 11 25.57 23.92 9.58
C ALA A 11 24.41 23.01 9.98
N ALA A 12 23.16 23.42 9.74
CA ALA A 12 22.08 22.45 9.60
C ALA A 12 22.28 21.76 8.24
N SER A 13 23.19 20.79 8.21
CA SER A 13 23.18 19.78 7.16
C SER A 13 21.82 19.11 7.27
N VAL A 14 20.90 19.52 6.40
CA VAL A 14 19.72 18.72 6.10
C VAL A 14 20.32 17.42 5.60
N ASN A 15 20.38 16.41 6.47
CA ASN A 15 20.70 15.06 6.06
C ASN A 15 19.75 14.78 4.91
N ALA A 16 20.27 14.81 3.69
CA ALA A 16 19.50 14.41 2.52
C ALA A 16 19.11 12.97 2.82
N TYR A 17 17.84 12.76 3.17
CA TYR A 17 17.33 11.44 3.46
C TYR A 17 17.57 10.59 2.22
N THR A 18 18.59 9.74 2.28
CA THR A 18 18.98 8.92 1.15
C THR A 18 17.94 7.83 1.04
N CYS A 19 17.08 7.96 0.03
CA CYS A 19 16.08 6.97 -0.27
C CYS A 19 16.76 5.68 -0.75
N ASP A 20 16.80 4.69 0.14
CA ASP A 20 17.42 3.39 -0.10
C ASP A 20 16.36 2.31 -0.41
N ASP A 21 16.72 1.38 -1.29
CA ASP A 21 15.86 0.29 -1.73
C ASP A 21 15.54 -0.68 -0.57
N SER A 22 16.35 -0.66 0.50
CA SER A 22 16.10 -1.39 1.75
C SER A 22 14.80 -1.00 2.47
N ASN A 23 14.23 0.17 2.16
CA ASN A 23 12.94 0.61 2.70
C ASN A 23 11.73 -0.01 1.99
N ALA A 24 11.94 -0.67 0.84
CA ALA A 24 10.89 -1.36 0.11
C ALA A 24 10.44 -2.63 0.84
N VAL A 25 9.12 -2.85 0.92
CA VAL A 25 8.57 -4.11 1.44
C VAL A 25 8.94 -5.23 0.48
N GLN A 26 9.63 -6.25 1.01
CA GLN A 26 9.99 -7.44 0.25
C GLN A 26 8.92 -8.51 0.43
N PHE A 27 8.20 -8.83 -0.64
CA PHE A 27 7.15 -9.86 -0.63
C PHE A 27 7.75 -11.24 -0.89
N GLN A 28 7.37 -12.24 -0.09
CA GLN A 28 7.85 -13.63 -0.22
C GLN A 28 6.82 -14.56 -0.86
N SER A 29 5.94 -14.01 -1.70
CA SER A 29 4.89 -14.79 -2.35
C SER A 29 5.41 -15.52 -3.60
N ASN A 30 5.06 -16.81 -3.75
CA ASN A 30 5.27 -17.55 -5.01
C ASN A 30 4.48 -16.98 -6.20
N TYR A 31 3.53 -16.08 -5.94
CA TYR A 31 2.75 -15.40 -6.97
C TYR A 31 3.41 -14.10 -7.44
N LEU A 32 4.47 -13.63 -6.78
CA LEU A 32 5.24 -12.46 -7.21
C LEU A 32 6.00 -12.82 -8.49
N ILE A 33 5.63 -12.21 -9.61
CA ILE A 33 6.28 -12.44 -10.90
C ILE A 33 7.40 -11.44 -11.18
N LYS A 34 7.29 -10.21 -10.65
CA LYS A 34 8.26 -9.14 -10.90
C LYS A 34 8.17 -8.02 -9.88
N SER A 35 9.31 -7.48 -9.50
CA SER A 35 9.44 -6.18 -8.84
C SER A 35 10.19 -5.21 -9.75
N VAL A 36 9.67 -4.01 -9.94
CA VAL A 36 10.27 -2.98 -10.79
C VAL A 36 10.52 -1.73 -9.96
N TYR A 37 11.77 -1.30 -9.88
CA TYR A 37 12.16 -0.06 -9.22
C TYR A 37 12.24 1.05 -10.27
N LYS A 38 11.61 2.19 -10.01
CA LYS A 38 11.73 3.39 -10.85
C LYS A 38 11.82 4.63 -9.97
N ASN A 39 12.45 5.65 -10.51
CA ASN A 39 12.39 6.99 -9.94
C ASN A 39 11.22 7.73 -10.56
N ASP A 40 10.45 8.45 -9.74
CA ASP A 40 9.51 9.42 -10.23
C ASP A 40 10.28 10.54 -10.95
N ASN A 41 9.89 10.83 -12.19
CA ASN A 41 10.62 11.82 -12.98
C ASN A 41 10.51 13.23 -12.39
N LEU A 42 9.41 13.53 -11.70
CA LEU A 42 9.08 14.83 -11.12
C LEU A 42 9.61 14.94 -9.68
N THR A 43 9.24 14.00 -8.81
CA THR A 43 9.59 14.08 -7.38
C THR A 43 10.98 13.50 -7.07
N LYS A 44 11.60 12.79 -8.01
CA LYS A 44 12.83 11.98 -7.82
C LYS A 44 12.71 10.92 -6.74
N GLU A 45 11.51 10.69 -6.21
CA GLU A 45 11.26 9.65 -5.23
C GLU A 45 11.37 8.29 -5.90
N LYS A 46 12.01 7.36 -5.21
CA LYS A 46 12.02 5.97 -5.63
C LYS A 46 10.66 5.34 -5.33
N LYS A 47 10.24 4.51 -6.28
CA LYS A 47 8.98 3.80 -6.26
C LYS A 47 9.24 2.36 -6.68
N VAL A 48 8.53 1.42 -6.07
CA VAL A 48 8.58 0.00 -6.45
C VAL A 48 7.19 -0.47 -6.85
N TRP A 49 7.12 -1.21 -7.95
CA TRP A 49 5.92 -1.88 -8.42
C TRP A 49 6.12 -3.38 -8.31
N ASN A 50 5.28 -4.03 -7.51
CA ASN A 50 5.26 -5.48 -7.34
C ASN A 50 4.06 -6.04 -8.09
N TYR A 51 4.32 -6.97 -9.01
CA TYR A 51 3.32 -7.59 -9.87
C TYR A 51 3.10 -9.03 -9.42
N PHE A 52 1.86 -9.37 -9.11
CA PHE A 52 1.46 -10.71 -8.71
C PHE A 52 0.46 -11.29 -9.69
N VAL A 53 0.63 -12.56 -10.04
CA VAL A 53 -0.32 -13.32 -10.86
C VAL A 53 -0.67 -14.59 -10.13
N PHE A 54 -1.96 -14.78 -9.85
CA PHE A 54 -2.46 -15.93 -9.11
C PHE A 54 -2.86 -17.07 -10.05
N PRO A 55 -2.93 -18.33 -9.57
CA PRO A 55 -3.26 -19.48 -10.40
C PRO A 55 -4.64 -19.41 -11.06
N ASN A 56 -5.58 -18.66 -10.46
CA ASN A 56 -6.91 -18.43 -11.03
C ASN A 56 -6.94 -17.30 -12.08
N GLY A 57 -5.78 -16.76 -12.45
CA GLY A 57 -5.65 -15.70 -13.45
C GLY A 57 -5.85 -14.29 -12.91
N ASP A 58 -6.16 -14.12 -11.62
CA ASP A 58 -6.24 -12.80 -10.99
C ASP A 58 -4.87 -12.11 -10.98
N LEU A 59 -4.90 -10.77 -10.96
CA LEU A 59 -3.70 -9.95 -10.93
C LEU A 59 -3.74 -8.98 -9.77
N MET A 60 -2.61 -8.79 -9.10
CA MET A 60 -2.44 -7.73 -8.10
C MET A 60 -1.21 -6.89 -8.44
N LEU A 61 -1.37 -5.59 -8.35
CA LEU A 61 -0.30 -4.60 -8.47
C LEU A 61 -0.20 -3.85 -7.16
N ILE A 62 1.01 -3.79 -6.61
CA ILE A 62 1.32 -2.95 -5.45
C ILE A 62 2.37 -1.95 -5.87
N LYS A 63 1.98 -0.68 -5.93
CA LYS A 63 2.90 0.46 -6.02
C LYS A 63 3.21 0.92 -4.61
N GLN A 64 4.50 1.04 -4.28
CA GLN A 64 4.98 1.60 -3.03
C GLN A 64 5.89 2.79 -3.31
N ASP A 65 5.66 3.87 -2.59
CA ASP A 65 6.58 5.01 -2.52
C ASP A 65 7.49 4.80 -1.29
N ILE A 66 8.83 4.80 -1.48
CA ILE A 66 9.78 4.23 -0.50
C ILE A 66 10.63 5.27 0.28
N CYS A 67 10.40 6.56 0.06
CA CYS A 67 11.26 7.62 0.60
C CYS A 67 10.73 8.25 1.89
N PHE A 68 9.86 9.26 1.80
CA PHE A 68 9.47 10.09 2.95
C PHE A 68 8.21 9.58 3.65
N MET A 69 7.14 9.34 2.88
CA MET A 69 5.92 8.72 3.35
C MET A 69 5.83 7.34 2.70
N LYS A 70 5.59 6.31 3.52
CA LYS A 70 5.35 4.97 2.98
C LYS A 70 3.91 4.90 2.54
N GLU A 71 3.71 5.13 1.26
CA GLU A 71 2.40 5.00 0.63
C GLU A 71 2.34 3.71 -0.17
N PHE A 72 1.26 2.97 -0.01
CA PHE A 72 0.99 1.75 -0.74
C PHE A 72 -0.32 1.92 -1.50
N TYR A 73 -0.24 1.81 -2.82
CA TYR A 73 -1.39 1.76 -3.72
C TYR A 73 -1.52 0.33 -4.23
N ILE A 74 -2.64 -0.30 -3.93
CA ILE A 74 -2.90 -1.71 -4.17
C ILE A 74 -4.08 -1.83 -5.10
N ASP A 75 -3.86 -2.35 -6.30
CA ASP A 75 -4.90 -2.66 -7.27
C ASP A 75 -4.97 -4.18 -7.46
N TYR A 76 -6.08 -4.80 -7.10
CA TYR A 76 -6.36 -6.22 -7.32
C TYR A 76 -7.45 -6.38 -8.36
N TYR A 77 -7.15 -7.01 -9.49
CA TYR A 77 -8.03 -7.20 -10.64
C TYR A 77 -8.51 -8.65 -10.71
N TYR A 78 -9.82 -8.82 -10.92
CA TYR A 78 -10.45 -10.14 -11.01
C TYR A 78 -11.62 -10.15 -11.99
N SER A 79 -11.96 -11.35 -12.44
CA SER A 79 -13.06 -11.59 -13.38
C SER A 79 -14.35 -12.00 -12.65
N LEU A 80 -15.49 -11.97 -13.37
CA LEU A 80 -16.77 -12.51 -12.89
C LEU A 80 -16.71 -14.00 -12.51
N SER A 81 -15.88 -14.77 -13.22
CA SER A 81 -15.75 -16.22 -12.98
C SER A 81 -14.94 -16.56 -11.75
N SER A 82 -14.28 -15.57 -11.14
CA SER A 82 -13.45 -15.79 -9.96
C SER A 82 -14.32 -16.00 -8.72
N ASP A 83 -14.08 -17.12 -8.05
CA ASP A 83 -14.75 -17.41 -6.78
C ASP A 83 -14.40 -16.34 -5.73
N ARG A 84 -15.42 -15.79 -5.06
CA ARG A 84 -15.26 -14.69 -4.12
C ARG A 84 -14.34 -15.05 -2.96
N LYS A 85 -14.41 -16.29 -2.46
CA LYS A 85 -13.56 -16.74 -1.36
C LYS A 85 -12.09 -16.76 -1.82
N THR A 86 -11.84 -17.21 -3.04
CA THR A 86 -10.52 -17.19 -3.68
C THR A 86 -9.98 -15.77 -3.82
N VAL A 87 -10.77 -14.83 -4.35
CA VAL A 87 -10.41 -13.40 -4.46
C VAL A 87 -10.00 -12.82 -3.10
N LEU A 88 -10.83 -13.03 -2.07
CA LEU A 88 -10.56 -12.51 -0.72
C LEU A 88 -9.31 -13.14 -0.10
N ASN A 89 -9.08 -14.44 -0.32
CA ASN A 89 -7.91 -15.14 0.21
C ASN A 89 -6.62 -14.67 -0.45
N ASN A 90 -6.60 -14.55 -1.78
CA ASN A 90 -5.47 -14.04 -2.53
C ASN A 90 -5.10 -12.62 -2.09
N TYR A 91 -6.09 -11.73 -2.04
CA TYR A 91 -5.92 -10.35 -1.59
C TYR A 91 -5.39 -10.29 -0.15
N LYS A 92 -6.00 -11.05 0.77
CA LYS A 92 -5.59 -11.12 2.18
C LYS A 92 -4.17 -11.63 2.36
N ASN A 93 -3.77 -12.65 1.59
CA ASN A 93 -2.45 -13.25 1.73
C ASN A 93 -1.33 -12.26 1.43
N ILE A 94 -1.47 -11.46 0.37
CA ILE A 94 -0.45 -10.44 0.03
C ILE A 94 -0.53 -9.25 0.99
N LEU A 95 -1.75 -8.79 1.32
CA LEU A 95 -1.92 -7.68 2.25
C LEU A 95 -1.36 -8.00 3.64
N ASN A 96 -1.50 -9.23 4.14
CA ASN A 96 -0.92 -9.64 5.42
C ASN A 96 0.60 -9.51 5.46
N GLN A 97 1.30 -9.76 4.35
CA GLN A 97 2.75 -9.59 4.30
C GLN A 97 3.13 -8.12 4.47
N LEU A 98 2.38 -7.21 3.82
CA LEU A 98 2.55 -5.76 3.98
C LEU A 98 2.25 -5.29 5.41
N LEU A 99 1.14 -5.76 6.00
CA LEU A 99 0.79 -5.40 7.37
C LEU A 99 1.86 -5.88 8.36
N GLN A 100 2.38 -7.09 8.18
CA GLN A 100 3.44 -7.65 9.02
C GLN A 100 4.76 -6.88 8.87
N SER A 101 5.18 -6.57 7.64
CA SER A 101 6.44 -5.87 7.39
C SER A 101 6.45 -4.45 7.98
N GLU A 102 5.29 -3.79 8.00
CA GLU A 102 5.14 -2.43 8.53
C GLU A 102 4.63 -2.40 9.99
N LEU A 103 4.51 -3.55 10.64
CA LEU A 103 4.01 -3.72 12.01
C LEU A 103 2.61 -3.09 12.22
N LEU A 104 1.79 -3.13 11.18
CA LEU A 104 0.40 -2.69 11.20
C LEU A 104 -0.50 -3.78 11.77
N THR A 105 -1.45 -3.37 12.61
CA THR A 105 -2.50 -4.22 13.17
C THR A 105 -3.87 -3.62 12.91
N ILE A 106 -4.90 -4.47 12.98
CA ILE A 106 -6.30 -4.03 12.88
C ILE A 106 -6.79 -3.75 14.29
N ARG A 107 -6.99 -2.48 14.63
CA ARG A 107 -7.49 -2.06 15.94
C ARG A 107 -8.96 -2.42 16.13
N HIS A 108 -9.74 -2.21 15.08
CA HIS A 108 -11.19 -2.39 15.08
C HIS A 108 -11.68 -2.96 13.76
N GLY A 109 -12.67 -3.85 13.86
CA GLY A 109 -13.30 -4.50 12.70
C GLY A 109 -12.55 -5.76 12.26
N ASP A 110 -13.04 -6.33 11.16
CA ASP A 110 -12.42 -7.48 10.49
C ASP A 110 -12.31 -7.13 9.01
N LEU A 111 -11.07 -7.01 8.53
CA LEU A 111 -10.75 -6.71 7.13
C LEU A 111 -11.45 -7.69 6.18
N TYR A 112 -11.52 -8.98 6.53
CA TYR A 112 -12.16 -9.99 5.70
C TYR A 112 -13.68 -9.76 5.65
N SER A 113 -14.31 -9.54 6.80
CA SER A 113 -15.74 -9.23 6.89
C SER A 113 -16.09 -7.95 6.14
N TYR A 114 -15.26 -6.90 6.28
CA TYR A 114 -15.42 -5.63 5.59
C TYR A 114 -15.33 -5.80 4.07
N LEU A 115 -14.26 -6.41 3.56
CA LEU A 115 -14.08 -6.64 2.12
C LEU A 115 -15.19 -7.54 1.56
N SER A 116 -15.56 -8.60 2.28
CA SER A 116 -16.65 -9.51 1.87
C SER A 116 -17.99 -8.78 1.73
N LYS A 117 -18.36 -7.94 2.71
CA LYS A 117 -19.57 -7.12 2.63
C LYS A 117 -19.50 -6.10 1.50
N LYS A 118 -18.34 -5.47 1.31
CA LYS A 118 -18.18 -4.47 0.27
C LYS A 118 -18.28 -5.09 -1.13
N ILE A 119 -17.68 -6.26 -1.36
CA ILE A 119 -17.79 -7.00 -2.64
C ILE A 119 -19.24 -7.41 -2.92
N GLN A 120 -20.06 -7.59 -1.88
CA GLN A 120 -21.50 -7.84 -2.02
C GLN A 120 -22.32 -6.58 -2.32
N GLY A 121 -21.70 -5.41 -2.47
CA GLY A 121 -22.40 -4.13 -2.67
C GLY A 121 -23.18 -3.66 -1.44
N LYS A 122 -22.92 -4.23 -0.26
CA LYS A 122 -23.64 -3.87 0.96
C LYS A 122 -23.12 -2.56 1.54
N LYS A 123 -24.04 -1.75 2.08
CA LYS A 123 -23.68 -0.61 2.92
C LYS A 123 -22.88 -1.08 4.13
N LEU A 124 -21.86 -0.30 4.49
CA LEU A 124 -20.93 -0.62 5.56
C LEU A 124 -21.20 0.29 6.75
N ASP A 125 -21.69 -0.27 7.85
CA ASP A 125 -21.98 0.49 9.07
C ASP A 125 -20.74 0.74 9.94
N LYS A 126 -19.66 -0.02 9.68
CA LYS A 126 -18.41 0.07 10.43
C LYS A 126 -17.23 0.10 9.47
N LYS A 127 -16.35 1.07 9.66
CA LYS A 127 -15.00 1.10 9.06
C LYS A 127 -14.09 0.19 9.89
N PHE A 128 -13.13 -0.47 9.25
CA PHE A 128 -12.01 -1.05 9.97
C PHE A 128 -10.88 0.00 10.06
N ILE A 129 -10.06 -0.09 11.09
CA ILE A 129 -9.00 0.88 11.35
C ILE A 129 -7.68 0.13 11.45
N LEU A 130 -6.71 0.52 10.62
CA LEU A 130 -5.33 0.09 10.75
C LEU A 130 -4.59 1.02 11.71
N GLU A 131 -3.74 0.45 12.54
CA GLU A 131 -2.86 1.19 13.45
C GLU A 131 -1.46 0.60 13.43
N LYS A 132 -0.46 1.40 13.79
CA LYS A 132 0.93 0.94 13.93
C LYS A 132 1.17 0.50 15.36
N SER A 133 1.66 -0.72 15.54
CA SER A 133 1.69 -1.37 16.86
C SER A 133 2.61 -0.71 17.90
N LYS A 134 3.55 0.15 17.47
CA LYS A 134 4.66 0.63 18.34
C LYS A 134 5.11 2.09 18.10
N ARG A 135 4.39 2.93 17.36
CA ARG A 135 4.81 4.32 17.08
C ARG A 135 3.62 5.29 17.06
N ASP A 136 3.89 6.55 17.35
CA ASP A 136 2.97 7.71 17.17
C ASP A 136 2.72 8.06 15.68
N ASP A 137 3.10 7.17 14.75
CA ASP A 137 2.88 7.41 13.32
C ASP A 137 1.37 7.32 13.02
N THR A 138 0.85 8.31 12.31
CA THR A 138 -0.49 8.28 11.76
C THR A 138 -0.57 7.22 10.64
N VAL A 139 -1.71 6.52 10.59
CA VAL A 139 -2.02 5.55 9.54
C VAL A 139 -3.32 5.98 8.89
N ASP A 140 -3.26 6.31 7.60
CA ASP A 140 -4.45 6.52 6.78
C ASP A 140 -4.65 5.33 5.85
N SER A 141 -5.90 4.93 5.64
CA SER A 141 -6.21 3.84 4.72
C SER A 141 -7.62 3.93 4.15
N TYR A 142 -7.76 3.58 2.87
CA TYR A 142 -9.05 3.45 2.22
C TYR A 142 -9.10 2.24 1.30
N PHE A 143 -10.32 1.72 1.10
CA PHE A 143 -10.58 0.53 0.28
C PHE A 143 -11.76 0.80 -0.64
N ASN A 144 -11.47 0.97 -1.92
CA ASN A 144 -12.44 1.13 -2.98
C ASN A 144 -12.69 -0.19 -3.76
N LEU A 145 -13.91 -0.36 -4.29
CA LEU A 145 -14.28 -1.46 -5.17
C LEU A 145 -14.86 -0.82 -6.42
N ASN A 146 -14.29 -1.15 -7.56
CA ASN A 146 -14.71 -0.59 -8.83
C ASN A 146 -15.08 -1.73 -9.77
N GLU A 147 -16.16 -1.53 -10.50
CA GLU A 147 -16.51 -2.30 -11.69
C GLU A 147 -15.97 -1.56 -12.91
N ASN A 148 -15.23 -2.27 -13.76
CA ASN A 148 -14.77 -1.74 -15.04
C ASN A 148 -15.90 -1.92 -16.04
N ASN A 149 -16.43 -0.82 -16.56
CA ASN A 149 -17.47 -0.83 -17.58
C ASN A 149 -16.94 -1.12 -18.99
N GLU A 150 -15.62 -1.22 -19.15
CA GLU A 150 -14.97 -1.53 -20.41
C GLU A 150 -14.81 -3.05 -20.60
N PRO A 151 -14.83 -3.55 -21.86
CA PRO A 151 -14.56 -4.95 -22.16
C PRO A 151 -13.10 -5.30 -21.85
N SER A 152 -12.87 -5.70 -20.61
CA SER A 152 -11.62 -6.23 -20.09
C SER A 152 -11.82 -7.65 -19.59
N ILE A 153 -10.77 -8.48 -19.62
CA ILE A 153 -10.77 -9.79 -18.96
C ILE A 153 -10.96 -9.65 -17.43
N TYR A 154 -10.63 -8.48 -16.88
CA TYR A 154 -10.85 -8.11 -15.49
C TYR A 154 -12.00 -7.11 -15.38
N LYS A 155 -13.18 -7.62 -14.99
CA LYS A 155 -14.39 -6.81 -14.82
C LYS A 155 -14.44 -6.07 -13.48
N TYR A 156 -13.72 -6.54 -12.47
CA TYR A 156 -13.75 -5.95 -11.14
C TYR A 156 -12.35 -5.64 -10.63
N SER A 157 -12.28 -4.64 -9.75
CA SER A 157 -11.07 -4.34 -9.01
C SER A 157 -11.33 -3.97 -7.55
N ILE A 158 -10.38 -4.35 -6.68
CA ILE A 158 -10.23 -3.84 -5.32
C ILE A 158 -9.06 -2.87 -5.35
N LYS A 159 -9.34 -1.58 -5.15
CA LYS A 159 -8.33 -0.52 -5.08
C LYS A 159 -8.15 -0.10 -3.65
N SER A 160 -6.94 -0.08 -3.13
CA SER A 160 -6.69 0.23 -1.73
C SER A 160 -5.49 1.13 -1.58
N TYR A 161 -5.51 1.93 -0.54
CA TYR A 161 -4.42 2.81 -0.15
C TYR A 161 -4.12 2.61 1.31
N ILE A 162 -2.84 2.62 1.64
CA ILE A 162 -2.32 2.66 3.00
C ILE A 162 -1.19 3.68 3.02
N GLY A 163 -1.37 4.77 3.75
CA GLY A 163 -0.34 5.75 4.05
C GLY A 163 0.16 5.55 5.47
N ILE A 164 1.48 5.45 5.65
CA ILE A 164 2.12 5.33 6.96
C ILE A 164 3.09 6.50 7.15
N GLY A 165 2.85 7.27 8.20
CA GLY A 165 3.59 8.49 8.51
C GLY A 165 2.92 9.71 7.88
N GLY A 166 3.20 10.86 8.49
CA GLY A 166 2.63 12.18 8.18
C GLY A 166 2.69 13.04 9.45
N LEU A 167 3.20 14.26 9.33
CA LEU A 167 3.21 15.26 10.40
C LEU A 167 1.80 15.56 10.92
#